data_AF-A0A932T4Z2-F1
#
_entry.id   AF-A0A932T4Z2-F1
#
_cell.length_a   1.000
_cell.length_b   1.000
_cell.length_c   1.000
_cell.angle_alpha   90.00
_cell.angle_beta   90.00
_cell.angle_gamma   90.00
#
_symmetry.space_group_name_H-M   'P 1'
#
loop_
_entity.id
_entity.type
_entity.pdbx_description
1 polymer ?
#
loop_
_entity_poly.entity_id
_entity_poly.type
_entity_poly.pdbx_seq_one_letter_code
_entity_poly.pdbx_strand_id
1 'polypeptide(L)'
;MAEIAQETDSFSPMVADLKDFEAFGLFFGEEILERMRDVGPIGGLFQVAAEQNEPVEFVPLVRAWAGAGGTIAAMTLDFLTERLISDLKNSLPIDAIFLALHGAAASKNEDDVEGHIL
;
A
#
# COMPACT_ATOMS: atom_id res chain seq x y z
N MET A 1 6.69 1.80 6.64
CA MET A 1 5.21 1.73 6.54
C MET A 1 4.80 1.68 5.07
N ALA A 2 3.72 0.96 4.78
CA ALA A 2 3.17 0.87 3.43
C ALA A 2 1.64 0.76 3.44
N GLU A 3 1.03 1.12 2.33
CA GLU A 3 -0.38 0.86 2.02
C GLU A 3 -0.45 0.27 0.60
N ILE A 4 -1.07 -0.90 0.47
CA ILE A 4 -1.47 -1.49 -0.81
C ILE A 4 -2.91 -1.95 -0.61
N ALA A 5 -3.85 -1.22 -1.20
CA ALA A 5 -5.27 -1.40 -0.89
C ALA A 5 -6.15 -1.23 -2.13
N GLN A 6 -7.05 -2.19 -2.32
CA GLN A 6 -8.07 -2.22 -3.36
C GLN A 6 -9.19 -3.18 -2.94
N GLU A 7 -10.41 -2.97 -3.41
CA GLU A 7 -11.53 -3.91 -3.22
C GLU A 7 -11.96 -4.53 -4.56
N THR A 8 -11.78 -5.84 -4.73
CA THR A 8 -12.06 -6.49 -6.02
C THR A 8 -13.50 -6.95 -6.16
N ASP A 9 -14.17 -6.47 -7.21
CA ASP A 9 -15.36 -7.08 -7.80
C ASP A 9 -14.94 -8.02 -8.94
N SER A 10 -14.94 -9.32 -8.66
CA SER A 10 -14.57 -10.38 -9.62
C SER A 10 -15.54 -10.55 -10.79
N PHE A 11 -16.76 -9.99 -10.71
CA PHE A 11 -17.73 -10.01 -11.82
C PHE A 11 -17.55 -8.84 -12.76
N SER A 12 -16.79 -7.82 -12.36
CA SER A 12 -16.48 -6.68 -13.22
C SER A 12 -15.67 -7.14 -14.44
N PRO A 13 -16.04 -6.73 -15.66
CA PRO A 13 -15.26 -7.03 -16.86
C PRO A 13 -13.98 -6.18 -16.94
N MET A 14 -13.82 -5.19 -16.07
CA MET A 14 -12.66 -4.32 -16.03
C MET A 14 -11.48 -5.02 -15.36
N VAL A 15 -10.28 -4.54 -15.68
CA VAL A 15 -9.04 -4.94 -15.01
C VAL A 15 -8.46 -3.69 -14.39
N ALA A 16 -8.16 -3.72 -13.09
CA ALA A 16 -7.50 -2.61 -12.42
C ALA A 16 -6.00 -2.66 -12.75
N ASP A 17 -5.51 -1.66 -13.46
CA ASP A 17 -4.10 -1.53 -13.83
C ASP A 17 -3.40 -0.46 -13.00
N LEU A 18 -2.12 -0.19 -13.27
CA LEU A 18 -1.34 0.76 -12.48
C LEU A 18 -1.92 2.19 -12.52
N LYS A 19 -2.58 2.58 -13.61
CA LYS A 19 -3.18 3.92 -13.75
C LYS A 19 -4.34 4.13 -12.79
N ASP A 20 -5.06 3.06 -12.44
CA ASP A 20 -6.12 3.12 -11.43
C ASP A 20 -5.52 3.50 -10.06
N PHE A 21 -4.37 2.94 -9.70
CA PHE A 21 -3.65 3.33 -8.48
C PHE A 21 -3.08 4.75 -8.58
N GLU A 22 -2.51 5.15 -9.73
CA GLU A 22 -2.05 6.52 -9.96
C GLU A 22 -3.17 7.55 -9.80
N ALA A 23 -4.38 7.24 -10.26
CA ALA A 23 -5.53 8.14 -10.23
C ALA A 23 -6.01 8.48 -8.81
N PHE A 24 -5.84 7.57 -7.87
CA PHE A 24 -6.23 7.77 -6.47
C PHE A 24 -5.05 7.96 -5.51
N GLY A 25 -3.83 7.89 -6.03
CA GLY A 25 -2.58 8.21 -5.34
C GLY A 25 -1.65 7.00 -5.25
N LEU A 26 -0.68 6.97 -6.15
CA LEU A 26 0.49 6.10 -6.09
C LEU A 26 1.69 6.95 -5.70
N PHE A 27 2.13 6.84 -4.45
CA PHE A 27 3.21 7.66 -3.89
C PHE A 27 4.33 6.78 -3.35
N PHE A 28 5.55 7.30 -3.41
CA PHE A 28 6.75 6.60 -2.97
C PHE A 28 7.64 7.50 -2.11
N GLY A 29 8.33 6.90 -1.15
CA GLY A 29 9.30 7.61 -0.32
C GLY A 29 8.72 8.84 0.39
N GLU A 30 9.48 9.92 0.46
CA GLU A 30 9.13 11.15 1.18
C GLU A 30 7.78 11.76 0.77
N GLU A 31 7.32 11.54 -0.47
CA GLU A 31 6.00 12.01 -0.91
C GLU A 31 4.87 11.46 -0.03
N ILE A 32 5.03 10.27 0.55
CA ILE A 32 4.08 9.68 1.49
C ILE A 32 4.00 10.52 2.78
N LEU A 33 5.15 11.01 3.29
CA LEU A 33 5.20 11.80 4.53
C LEU A 33 4.53 13.17 4.37
N GLU A 34 4.58 13.73 3.17
CA GLU A 34 3.97 15.01 2.82
C GLU A 34 2.47 14.86 2.58
N ARG A 35 2.05 13.88 1.77
CA ARG A 35 0.66 13.78 1.29
C ARG A 35 -0.27 13.02 2.23
N MET A 36 0.26 12.10 3.03
CA MET A 36 -0.57 11.19 3.83
C MET A 36 -0.66 11.56 5.30
N ARG A 37 -0.10 12.71 5.71
CA ARG A 37 0.01 13.12 7.12
C ARG A 37 -1.30 13.05 7.90
N ASP A 38 -2.40 13.46 7.28
CA ASP A 38 -3.72 13.53 7.90
C ASP A 38 -4.76 12.69 7.13
N VAL A 39 -4.32 11.70 6.35
CA VAL A 39 -5.17 10.97 5.39
C VAL A 39 -5.10 9.47 5.64
N GLY A 40 -6.29 8.87 5.82
CA GLY A 40 -6.45 7.41 5.85
C GLY A 40 -5.69 6.72 7.00
N PRO A 41 -5.42 5.41 6.86
CA PRO A 41 -4.72 4.64 7.88
C PRO A 41 -3.31 5.15 8.19
N ILE A 42 -2.57 5.64 7.18
CA ILE A 42 -1.24 6.22 7.38
C ILE A 42 -1.32 7.51 8.22
N GLY A 43 -2.30 8.37 7.95
CA GLY A 43 -2.54 9.56 8.79
C GLY A 43 -2.86 9.20 10.24
N GLY A 44 -3.70 8.17 10.44
CA GLY A 44 -3.99 7.64 11.77
C GLY A 44 -2.74 7.12 12.49
N LEU A 45 -1.84 6.44 11.77
CA LEU A 45 -0.56 5.99 12.31
C LEU A 45 0.29 7.18 12.80
N PHE A 46 0.38 8.27 12.02
CA PHE A 46 1.12 9.46 12.43
C PHE A 46 0.53 10.11 13.68
N GLN A 47 -0.79 10.19 13.79
CA GLN A 47 -1.46 10.75 14.97
C GLN A 47 -1.14 9.94 16.23
N VAL A 48 -1.29 8.61 16.17
CA VAL A 48 -1.01 7.73 17.31
C VAL A 48 0.47 7.77 17.70
N ALA A 49 1.38 7.83 16.72
CA ALA A 49 2.81 7.94 16.99
C ALA A 49 3.20 9.26 17.65
N ALA A 50 2.55 10.37 17.28
CA ALA A 50 2.80 11.68 17.89
C ALA A 50 2.37 11.75 19.37
N GLU A 51 1.50 10.84 19.81
CA GLU A 51 1.06 10.72 21.20
C GLU A 51 2.02 9.86 22.05
N GLN A 52 3.02 9.19 21.44
CA GLN A 52 3.96 8.36 22.16
C GLN A 52 5.04 9.19 22.86
N ASN A 53 5.53 8.68 24.00
CA ASN A 53 6.62 9.32 24.74
C ASN A 53 7.97 9.22 24.02
N GLU A 54 8.16 8.17 23.20
CA GLU A 54 9.35 7.95 22.40
C GLU A 54 9.08 8.29 20.94
N PRO A 55 9.97 9.04 20.26
CA PRO A 55 9.78 9.40 18.87
C PRO A 55 9.86 8.15 17.97
N VAL A 56 8.90 8.01 17.06
CA VAL A 56 8.90 6.97 16.03
C VAL A 56 9.50 7.55 14.75
N GLU A 57 10.55 6.88 14.23
CA GLU A 57 11.08 7.18 12.91
C GLU A 57 10.26 6.46 11.83
N PHE A 58 9.82 7.21 10.83
CA PHE A 58 9.01 6.67 9.75
C PHE A 58 9.86 6.42 8.50
N VAL A 59 9.86 5.16 8.07
CA VAL A 59 10.42 4.75 6.77
C VAL A 59 9.26 4.61 5.77
N PRO A 60 9.06 5.56 4.84
CA PRO A 60 8.01 5.46 3.83
C PRO A 60 8.43 4.52 2.69
N LEU A 61 7.64 3.46 2.45
CA LEU A 61 7.90 2.49 1.38
C LEU A 61 7.03 2.80 0.15
N VAL A 62 5.79 2.31 0.16
CA VAL A 62 4.81 2.51 -0.92
C VAL A 62 3.45 2.89 -0.35
N ARG A 63 2.77 3.81 -1.02
CA ARG A 63 1.35 4.06 -0.85
C ARG A 63 0.69 3.84 -2.20
N ALA A 64 -0.11 2.79 -2.32
CA ALA A 64 -0.90 2.44 -3.48
C ALA A 64 -2.34 2.16 -3.03
N TRP A 65 -3.26 3.03 -3.40
CA TRP A 65 -4.68 2.81 -3.15
C TRP A 65 -5.43 2.92 -4.46
N ALA A 66 -6.29 1.95 -4.73
CA ALA A 66 -7.31 2.02 -5.77
C ALA A 66 -8.67 1.75 -5.11
N GLY A 67 -9.72 2.39 -5.60
CA GLY A 67 -11.07 2.14 -5.09
C GLY A 67 -11.59 0.74 -5.42
N ALA A 68 -12.86 0.50 -5.13
CA ALA A 68 -13.54 -0.72 -5.58
C ALA A 68 -13.52 -0.81 -7.11
N GLY A 69 -13.14 -1.97 -7.64
CA GLY A 69 -12.84 -2.13 -9.07
C GLY A 69 -12.67 -3.59 -9.48
N GLY A 70 -12.35 -3.82 -10.75
CA GLY A 70 -12.13 -5.17 -11.25
C GLY A 70 -10.82 -5.78 -10.76
N THR A 71 -10.62 -7.07 -11.05
CA THR A 71 -9.41 -7.82 -10.69
C THR A 71 -8.13 -7.07 -11.10
N ILE A 72 -7.17 -7.00 -10.19
CA ILE A 72 -5.88 -6.34 -10.42
C ILE A 72 -5.11 -7.08 -11.53
N ALA A 73 -4.50 -6.33 -12.44
CA ALA A 73 -3.59 -6.91 -13.44
C ALA A 73 -2.39 -7.57 -12.73
N ALA A 74 -1.99 -8.78 -13.17
CA ALA A 74 -0.85 -9.49 -12.58
C ALA A 74 0.41 -8.61 -12.52
N MET A 75 0.73 -7.93 -13.62
CA MET A 75 1.89 -7.02 -13.70
C MET A 75 1.80 -5.83 -12.73
N THR A 76 0.60 -5.38 -12.38
CA THR A 76 0.41 -4.30 -11.41
C THR A 76 0.70 -4.80 -9.99
N LEU A 77 0.20 -5.99 -9.63
CA LEU A 77 0.55 -6.61 -8.35
C LEU A 77 2.06 -6.86 -8.27
N ASP A 78 2.64 -7.46 -9.30
CA ASP A 78 4.09 -7.74 -9.36
C ASP A 78 4.89 -6.46 -9.14
N PHE A 79 4.56 -5.37 -9.85
CA PHE A 79 5.23 -4.08 -9.70
C PHE A 79 5.14 -3.53 -8.27
N LEU A 80 3.94 -3.55 -7.66
CA LEU A 80 3.73 -3.03 -6.32
C LEU A 80 4.47 -3.86 -5.26
N THR A 81 4.43 -5.18 -5.37
CA THR A 81 5.13 -6.10 -4.46
C THR A 81 6.65 -5.99 -4.62
N GLU A 82 7.17 -5.97 -5.85
CA GLU A 82 8.60 -5.77 -6.11
C GLU A 82 9.08 -4.45 -5.54
N ARG A 83 8.30 -3.37 -5.69
CA ARG A 83 8.63 -2.07 -5.15
C ARG A 83 8.66 -2.08 -3.63
N LEU A 84 7.64 -2.64 -2.97
CA LEU A 84 7.58 -2.80 -1.52
C LEU A 84 8.80 -3.56 -0.99
N ILE A 85 9.12 -4.70 -1.59
CA ILE A 85 10.23 -5.56 -1.15
C ILE A 85 11.59 -4.91 -1.39
N SER A 86 11.77 -4.24 -2.53
CA SER A 86 13.01 -3.51 -2.83
C SER A 86 13.25 -2.39 -1.82
N ASP A 87 12.25 -1.55 -1.59
CA ASP A 87 12.36 -0.43 -0.66
C ASP A 87 12.59 -0.93 0.77
N LEU A 88 11.85 -1.97 1.19
CA LEU A 88 12.03 -2.60 2.51
C LEU A 88 13.47 -3.09 2.71
N LYS A 89 14.04 -3.82 1.73
CA LYS A 89 15.42 -4.33 1.81
C LYS A 89 16.45 -3.21 1.93
N ASN A 90 16.24 -2.10 1.22
CA ASN A 90 17.15 -0.95 1.23
C ASN A 90 17.04 -0.11 2.51
N SER A 91 15.95 -0.25 3.25
CA SER A 91 15.71 0.48 4.50
C SER A 91 16.04 -0.32 5.76
N LEU A 92 16.55 -1.54 5.64
CA LEU A 92 16.95 -2.32 6.81
C LEU A 92 18.14 -1.68 7.55
N PRO A 93 18.19 -1.77 8.88
CA PRO A 93 17.24 -2.45 9.77
C PRO A 93 15.98 -1.62 10.07
N ILE A 94 14.85 -2.30 10.33
CA ILE A 94 13.63 -1.70 10.88
C ILE A 94 13.14 -2.51 12.09
N ASP A 95 12.53 -1.84 13.07
CA ASP A 95 12.01 -2.49 14.29
C ASP A 95 10.63 -3.13 14.08
N ALA A 96 9.83 -2.57 13.18
CA ALA A 96 8.49 -3.05 12.85
C ALA A 96 8.03 -2.58 11.47
N ILE A 97 7.06 -3.30 10.89
CA ILE A 97 6.36 -2.88 9.67
C ILE A 97 4.89 -2.64 9.95
N PHE A 98 4.38 -1.48 9.53
CA PHE A 98 2.96 -1.18 9.44
C PHE A 98 2.51 -1.35 8.00
N LEU A 99 1.51 -2.19 7.77
CA LEU A 99 0.87 -2.44 6.48
C LEU A 99 -0.61 -2.09 6.58
N ALA A 100 -1.03 -1.05 5.86
CA ALA A 100 -2.44 -0.77 5.64
C ALA A 100 -2.91 -1.54 4.41
N LEU A 101 -3.68 -2.60 4.64
CA LEU A 101 -4.22 -3.47 3.61
C LEU A 101 -5.76 -3.41 3.65
N HIS A 102 -6.42 -3.62 2.52
CA HIS A 102 -7.89 -3.60 2.47
C HIS A 102 -8.50 -4.88 3.04
N GLY A 103 -7.96 -6.04 2.66
CA GLY A 103 -8.42 -7.38 3.03
C GLY A 103 -9.36 -8.02 2.01
N ALA A 104 -9.49 -7.46 0.80
CA ALA A 104 -10.40 -7.96 -0.23
C ALA A 104 -9.88 -7.73 -1.67
N ALA A 105 -8.56 -7.59 -1.82
CA ALA A 105 -7.95 -7.44 -3.13
C ALA A 105 -7.71 -8.81 -3.76
N ALA A 106 -7.97 -8.92 -5.06
CA ALA A 106 -7.62 -10.07 -5.88
C ALA A 106 -6.97 -9.61 -7.19
N SER A 107 -6.00 -10.39 -7.65
CA SER A 107 -5.23 -10.20 -8.87
C SER A 107 -5.44 -11.39 -9.81
N LYS A 108 -5.11 -11.22 -11.10
CA LYS A 108 -5.35 -12.25 -12.13
C LYS A 108 -4.75 -13.63 -11.80
N ASN A 109 -3.70 -13.69 -11.00
CA ASN A 109 -3.01 -14.92 -10.62
C ASN A 109 -2.90 -15.11 -9.10
N GLU A 110 -3.56 -14.27 -8.30
CA GLU A 110 -3.48 -14.30 -6.84
C GLU A 110 -4.82 -13.85 -6.26
N ASP A 111 -5.56 -14.78 -5.68
CA ASP A 111 -6.88 -14.51 -5.09
C ASP A 111 -6.76 -13.91 -3.68
N ASP A 112 -5.62 -14.09 -3.01
CA ASP A 112 -5.31 -13.57 -1.68
C ASP A 112 -4.12 -12.59 -1.76
N VAL A 113 -4.38 -11.39 -2.27
CA VAL A 113 -3.34 -10.37 -2.48
C VAL A 113 -2.71 -9.96 -1.16
N GLU A 114 -3.50 -9.79 -0.10
CA GLU A 114 -2.99 -9.44 1.22
C GLU A 114 -2.13 -10.55 1.83
N GLY A 115 -2.52 -11.82 1.68
CA GLY A 115 -1.70 -12.97 2.08
C GLY A 115 -0.40 -13.09 1.28
N HIS A 116 -0.42 -12.75 -0.01
CA HIS A 116 0.77 -12.69 -0.86
C HIS A 116 1.76 -11.59 -0.43
N ILE A 117 1.26 -10.47 0.09
CA ILE A 117 2.08 -9.34 0.55
C ILE A 117 2.80 -9.64 1.87
N LEU A 118 2.23 -10.49 2.74
CA LEU A 118 2.76 -10.86 4.05
C LEU A 118 3.87 -11.92 4.00
#